data_AF-X1EAL0-F1
#
_entry.id   AF-X1EAL0-F1
#
_cell.length_a   1.000
_cell.length_b   1.000
_cell.length_c   1.000
_cell.angle_alpha   90.00
_cell.angle_beta   90.00
_cell.angle_gamma   90.00
#
_symmetry.space_group_name_H-M   'P 1'
#
loop_
_entity.id
_entity.type
_entity.pdbx_description
1 polymer ?
#
loop_
_entity_poly.entity_id
_entity_poly.type
_entity_poly.pdbx_seq_one_letter_code
_entity_poly.pdbx_strand_id
1 'polypeptide(L)' 'MVDLEVQRKSLPHNPGVYLFKDKNGKILYVGKAIDLNKRVSQYFQKSTYKDPYFGEKIKELVSHIADIDYIITENE' A
#
# COMPACT_ATOMS: atom_id res chain seq x y z
N MET A 1 -0.95 18.32 -3.27
CA MET A 1 -0.67 16.88 -3.37
C MET A 1 0.08 16.52 -2.09
N VAL A 2 -0.50 15.68 -1.23
CA VAL A 2 0.14 15.28 0.04
C VAL A 2 1.26 14.28 -0.29
N ASP A 3 2.38 14.37 0.44
CA ASP A 3 3.50 13.45 0.24
C ASP A 3 3.10 11.99 0.57
N LEU A 4 3.51 11.04 -0.27
CA LEU A 4 3.17 9.62 -0.14
C LEU A 4 3.63 9.04 1.21
N GLU A 5 4.76 9.51 1.74
CA GLU A 5 5.25 9.08 3.05
C GLU A 5 4.31 9.54 4.18
N VAL A 6 3.76 10.75 4.07
CA VAL A 6 2.78 11.28 5.04
C VAL A 6 1.50 10.46 4.97
N GLN A 7 0.95 10.21 3.77
CA GLN A 7 -0.25 9.37 3.61
C GLN A 7 -0.08 8.01 4.26
N ARG A 8 1.04 7.32 3.98
CA ARG A 8 1.35 6.00 4.55
C ARG A 8 1.38 6.02 6.09
N LYS A 9 2.04 7.02 6.69
CA LYS A 9 2.15 7.15 8.16
C LYS A 9 0.81 7.49 8.81
N SER A 10 -0.09 8.15 8.09
CA SER A 10 -1.43 8.54 8.57
C SER A 10 -2.49 7.45 8.39
N LEU A 11 -2.16 6.30 7.80
CA LEU A 11 -3.12 5.19 7.68
C LEU A 11 -3.53 4.67 9.07
N PRO A 12 -4.81 4.31 9.25
CA PRO A 12 -5.31 3.82 10.53
C PRO A 12 -4.85 2.39 10.83
N HIS A 13 -4.78 2.05 12.13
CA HIS A 13 -4.59 0.68 12.61
C HIS A 13 -5.93 -0.05 12.72
N ASN A 14 -6.61 -0.19 11.59
CA ASN A 14 -7.91 -0.83 11.49
C ASN A 14 -7.94 -1.81 10.31
N PRO A 15 -8.84 -2.81 10.36
CA PRO A 15 -9.13 -3.65 9.22
C PRO A 15 -9.75 -2.83 8.08
N GLY A 16 -9.41 -3.19 6.85
CA GLY A 16 -9.92 -2.49 5.70
C GLY A 16 -9.35 -2.98 4.37
N VAL A 17 -9.80 -2.31 3.31
CA VAL A 17 -9.30 -2.48 1.95
C VAL A 17 -8.46 -1.27 1.60
N TYR A 18 -7.24 -1.47 1.09
CA TYR A 18 -6.37 -0.41 0.56
C TYR A 18 -6.27 -0.48 -0.96
N LEU A 19 -6.08 0.68 -1.57
CA LEU A 19 -5.92 0.86 -3.00
C LEU A 19 -4.64 1.65 -3.26
N PHE A 20 -3.79 1.12 -4.14
CA PHE A 20 -2.67 1.87 -4.68
C PHE A 20 -3.05 2.43 -6.04
N LYS A 21 -2.78 3.71 -6.26
CA LYS A 21 -3.11 4.41 -7.49
C LYS A 21 -1.88 5.04 -8.13
N ASP A 22 -1.88 5.14 -9.46
CA ASP A 22 -0.89 5.92 -10.19
C ASP A 22 -1.20 7.43 -10.12
N LYS A 23 -0.31 8.24 -10.70
CA LYS A 23 -0.43 9.71 -10.75
C LYS A 23 -1.69 10.23 -11.47
N ASN A 24 -2.33 9.38 -12.28
CA ASN A 24 -3.57 9.70 -13.00
C ASN A 24 -4.81 9.18 -12.24
N GLY A 25 -4.64 8.60 -11.06
CA GLY A 25 -5.72 8.02 -10.26
C GLY A 25 -6.12 6.60 -10.69
N LYS A 26 -5.38 5.97 -11.62
CA LYS A 26 -5.66 4.58 -12.03
C LYS A 26 -5.30 3.63 -10.90
N ILE A 27 -6.22 2.74 -10.53
CA ILE A 27 -5.97 1.69 -9.54
C ILE A 27 -4.95 0.69 -10.10
N LEU A 28 -3.82 0.56 -9.41
CA LEU A 28 -2.75 -0.38 -9.70
C LEU A 28 -2.90 -1.68 -8.93
N TYR A 29 -3.40 -1.58 -7.69
CA TYR A 29 -3.51 -2.72 -6.79
C TYR A 29 -4.60 -2.49 -5.75
N VAL A 30 -5.27 -3.57 -5.34
CA VAL A 30 -6.25 -3.58 -4.26
C VAL A 30 -5.90 -4.74 -3.33
N GLY A 31 -5.88 -4.50 -2.03
CA GLY A 31 -5.67 -5.55 -1.04
C GLY A 31 -6.52 -5.34 0.20
N LYS A 32 -6.87 -6.44 0.88
CA LYS A 32 -7.48 -6.42 2.22
C LYS A 32 -6.40 -6.57 3.28
N ALA A 33 -6.57 -5.93 4.42
CA ALA A 33 -5.69 -6.01 5.57
C ALA A 33 -6.49 -6.01 6.87
N ILE A 34 -5.96 -6.70 7.88
CA ILE A 34 -6.41 -6.62 9.28
C ILE A 34 -5.95 -5.31 9.92
N ASP A 35 -4.78 -4.83 9.49
CA ASP A 35 -4.18 -3.57 9.92
C ASP A 35 -3.64 -2.88 8.67
N LEU A 36 -4.37 -1.87 8.19
CA LEU A 36 -4.04 -1.10 6.98
C LEU A 36 -2.64 -0.49 7.07
N ASN A 37 -2.31 0.15 8.20
CA ASN A 37 -1.03 0.81 8.40
C ASN A 37 0.15 -0.17 8.29
N LYS A 38 0.08 -1.30 9.02
CA LYS A 38 1.15 -2.32 8.98
C LYS A 38 1.27 -2.94 7.60
N ARG A 39 0.13 -3.30 6.99
CA ARG A 39 0.13 -4.00 5.71
C ARG A 39 0.69 -3.13 4.59
N VAL A 40 0.24 -1.87 4.50
CA VAL A 40 0.75 -0.94 3.49
C VAL A 40 2.22 -0.64 3.74
N SER A 41 2.63 -0.41 4.99
CA SER A 41 4.04 -0.14 5.33
C SER A 41 4.98 -1.25 4.91
N GLN A 42 4.54 -2.51 4.97
CA GLN A 42 5.33 -3.66 4.54
C GLN A 42 5.78 -3.56 3.07
N TYR A 43 4.96 -3.03 2.16
CA TYR A 43 5.33 -2.88 0.74
C TYR A 43 6.57 -2.00 0.54
N PHE A 44 6.80 -1.04 1.44
CA PHE A 44 7.90 -0.07 1.31
C PHE A 44 9.16 -0.46 2.09
N GLN A 45 9.15 -1.58 2.82
CA GLN A 45 10.31 -2.05 3.58
C GLN A 45 11.29 -2.81 2.68
N LYS A 46 12.60 -2.54 2.84
CA LYS A 46 13.66 -3.21 2.07
C LYS A 46 13.66 -4.74 2.22
N SER A 47 13.23 -5.25 3.37
CA SER A 47 13.11 -6.67 3.66
C SER A 47 12.05 -7.40 2.83
N THR A 48 11.02 -6.69 2.37
CA THR A 48 9.92 -7.26 1.57
C THR A 48 10.36 -7.69 0.18
N TYR A 49 11.42 -7.08 -0.34
CA TYR A 49 11.96 -7.39 -1.66
C TYR A 49 12.98 -8.53 -1.67
N LYS A 50 13.18 -9.22 -0.52
CA LYS A 50 14.18 -10.29 -0.39
C LYS A 50 13.77 -11.60 -1.08
N ASP A 51 12.50 -11.76 -1.41
CA ASP A 51 12.06 -12.88 -2.24
C ASP A 51 12.42 -12.61 -3.71
N PRO A 52 13.27 -13.43 -4.34
CA PRO A 52 13.77 -13.16 -5.70
C PRO A 52 12.70 -13.35 -6.79
N TYR A 53 11.60 -14.07 -6.53
CA TYR A 53 10.53 -14.27 -7.51
C TYR A 53 9.45 -13.19 -7.43
N PHE A 54 9.24 -12.61 -6.24
CA PHE A 54 8.18 -11.64 -5.96
C PHE A 54 8.70 -10.20 -5.77
N GLY A 55 9.96 -10.04 -5.37
CA GLY A 55 10.54 -8.75 -4.98
C GLY A 55 10.62 -7.73 -6.10
N GLU A 56 10.96 -8.14 -7.33
CA GLU A 56 11.04 -7.22 -8.48
C GLU A 56 9.66 -6.65 -8.85
N LYS A 57 8.61 -7.49 -8.83
CA LYS A 57 7.23 -7.06 -9.12
C LYS A 57 6.71 -6.09 -8.06
N ILE A 58 6.98 -6.35 -6.78
CA ILE A 58 6.60 -5.41 -5.71
C ILE A 58 7.35 -4.09 -5.87
N LYS A 59 8.65 -4.14 -6.19
CA LYS A 59 9.46 -2.93 -6.39
C LYS A 59 8.94 -2.10 -7.57
N GLU A 60 8.59 -2.74 -8.68
CA GLU A 60 7.98 -2.08 -9.84
C GLU A 60 6.63 -1.46 -9.47
N LEU A 61 5.76 -2.21 -8.79
CA LEU A 61 4.48 -1.70 -8.30
C LEU A 61 4.67 -0.45 -7.45
N VAL A 62 5.54 -0.53 -6.42
CA VAL A 62 5.81 0.57 -5.48
C VAL A 62 6.34 1.81 -6.21
N SER A 63 7.14 1.63 -7.26
CA SER A 63 7.66 2.73 -8.07
C SER A 63 6.58 3.48 -8.85
N HIS A 64 5.40 2.90 -9.04
CA HIS A 64 4.28 3.53 -9.77
C HIS A 64 3.21 4.11 -8.85
N ILE A 65 3.26 3.85 -7.54
CA ILE A 65 2.30 4.37 -6.57
C ILE A 65 2.52 5.87 -6.42
N ALA A 66 1.47 6.64 -6.67
CA ALA A 66 1.43 8.09 -6.41
C ALA A 66 0.42 8.46 -5.32
N ASP A 67 -0.54 7.58 -5.02
CA ASP A 67 -1.61 7.85 -4.05
C ASP A 67 -2.09 6.55 -3.39
N ILE A 68 -2.47 6.64 -2.12
CA ILE A 68 -2.99 5.53 -1.31
C ILE A 68 -4.37 5.91 -0.79
N ASP A 69 -5.37 5.10 -1.16
CA ASP A 69 -6.74 5.19 -0.66
C ASP A 69 -7.09 3.98 0.21
N TYR A 70 -8.11 4.12 1.06
CA TYR A 70 -8.58 3.02 1.87
C TYR A 70 -10.06 3.14 2.27
N ILE A 71 -10.64 1.99 2.60
CA ILE A 71 -11.98 1.87 3.17
C ILE A 71 -11.86 1.01 4.43
N ILE A 72 -12.27 1.54 5.58
CA ILE A 72 -12.32 0.79 6.83
C ILE A 72 -13.46 -0.21 6.75
N THR A 73 -13.22 -1.43 7.22
CA THR A 73 -14.23 -2.51 7.26
C THR A 73 -14.34 -3.04 8.68
N GLU A 74 -15.55 -3.42 9.10
CA GLU A 74 -15.81 -3.83 10.49
C GLU A 74 -15.37 -5.27 10.81
N ASN A 75 -14.93 -6.08 9.82
CA ASN A 75 -14.54 -7.48 10.05
C ASN A 75 -13.48 -8.03 9.07
N GLU A 76 -12.73 -9.04 9.54
CA GLU A 76 -11.71 -9.81 8.80
C GLU A 76 -12.28 -10.81 7.80
#